data_AF-A0A5R9AAG0-F1
#
_entry.id   AF-A0A5R9AAG0-F1
#
_cell.length_a   1.000
_cell.length_b   1.000
_cell.length_c   1.000
_cell.angle_alpha   90.00
_cell.angle_beta   90.00
_cell.angle_gamma   90.00
#
_symmetry.space_group_name_H-M   'P 1'
#
loop_
_entity.id
_entity.type
_entity.pdbx_description
1 polymer ?
#
loop_
_entity_poly.entity_id
_entity_poly.type
_entity_poly.pdbx_seq_one_letter_code
_entity_poly.pdbx_strand_id
1 'polypeptide(L)'
;MGVVENGTILTLGTANAAGYQHIDFPRKNIIIKRGAIANFNNLEGQKVVVTKVSSQNGNTAVTLKRKDGRNFFRFWPTITADFEKALVNKELKVPNTKREVSIDQ
;
A
#
# COMPACT_ATOMS: atom_id res chain seq x y z
N MET A 1 -6.75 -6.03 16.75
CA MET A 1 -5.65 -5.98 15.75
C MET A 1 -6.04 -6.88 14.60
N GLY A 2 -5.98 -6.39 13.36
CA GLY A 2 -6.29 -7.20 12.18
C GLY A 2 -5.11 -8.10 11.84
N VAL A 3 -5.35 -9.39 11.68
CA VAL A 3 -4.33 -10.32 11.16
C VAL A 3 -4.17 -10.04 9.67
N VAL A 4 -2.92 -9.85 9.23
CA VAL A 4 -2.57 -9.72 7.81
C VAL A 4 -1.66 -10.89 7.43
N GLU A 5 -1.91 -11.47 6.27
CA GLU A 5 -1.17 -12.62 5.76
C GLU A 5 -0.73 -12.40 4.31
N ASN A 6 0.23 -13.22 3.87
CA ASN A 6 0.67 -13.21 2.49
C ASN A 6 -0.50 -13.55 1.55
N GLY A 7 -0.62 -12.81 0.45
CA GLY A 7 -1.73 -12.93 -0.50
C GLY A 7 -2.93 -12.02 -0.18
N THR A 8 -2.97 -11.39 0.99
CA THR A 8 -4.02 -10.41 1.31
C THR A 8 -3.97 -9.24 0.34
N ILE A 9 -5.13 -8.91 -0.24
CA ILE A 9 -5.28 -7.74 -1.12
C ILE A 9 -5.71 -6.55 -0.28
N LEU A 10 -4.98 -5.45 -0.42
CA LEU A 10 -5.26 -4.18 0.22
C LEU A 10 -5.45 -3.10 -0.86
N THR A 11 -5.99 -1.96 -0.45
CA THR A 11 -6.14 -0.79 -1.30
C THR A 11 -5.32 0.36 -0.73
N LEU A 12 -4.52 1.01 -1.56
CA LEU A 12 -3.84 2.26 -1.19
C LEU A 12 -4.90 3.36 -0.98
N GLY A 13 -4.82 4.02 0.16
CA GLY A 13 -5.66 5.17 0.46
C GLY A 13 -5.01 6.50 0.09
N THR A 14 -5.47 7.55 0.75
CA THR A 14 -5.06 8.93 0.49
C THR A 14 -3.74 9.23 1.20
N ALA A 15 -2.83 9.91 0.49
CA ALA A 15 -1.73 10.62 1.15
C ALA A 15 -2.29 11.85 1.90
N ASN A 16 -1.66 12.23 3.01
CA ASN A 16 -1.96 13.51 3.66
C ASN A 16 -1.19 14.66 2.98
N ALA A 17 -1.29 15.89 3.50
CA ALA A 17 -0.60 17.06 2.95
C ALA A 17 0.94 16.90 2.89
N ALA A 18 1.51 16.06 3.76
CA ALA A 18 2.94 15.72 3.79
C ALA A 18 3.29 14.46 2.99
N GLY A 19 2.31 13.79 2.36
CA GLY A 19 2.51 12.56 1.59
C GLY A 19 2.11 11.30 2.36
N TYR A 20 2.65 10.16 1.91
CA TYR A 20 2.59 8.90 2.65
C TYR A 20 3.70 8.88 3.72
N GLN A 21 3.34 8.65 4.97
CA GLN A 21 4.25 8.63 6.13
C GLN A 21 4.53 7.22 6.63
N HIS A 22 3.63 6.28 6.38
CA HIS A 22 3.72 4.90 6.87
C HIS A 22 3.85 3.88 5.75
N ILE A 23 3.96 4.36 4.52
CA ILE A 23 4.34 3.59 3.35
C ILE A 23 5.67 4.15 2.81
N ASP A 24 6.68 3.29 2.75
CA ASP A 24 8.05 3.65 2.37
C ASP A 24 8.21 3.80 0.87
N PHE A 25 7.63 4.85 0.31
CA PHE A 25 7.87 5.22 -1.07
C PHE A 25 9.23 5.91 -1.24
N PRO A 26 9.91 5.70 -2.38
CA PRO A 26 11.11 6.46 -2.70
C PRO A 26 10.80 7.96 -2.74
N ARG A 27 11.74 8.79 -2.26
CA ARG A 27 11.59 10.25 -2.29
C ARG A 27 11.41 10.75 -3.72
N LYS A 28 10.58 11.78 -3.91
CA LYS A 28 10.31 12.43 -5.21
C LYS A 28 11.57 12.68 -6.04
N ASN A 29 12.62 13.22 -5.42
CA ASN A 29 13.88 13.52 -6.12
C ASN A 29 14.59 12.26 -6.63
N ILE A 30 14.52 11.14 -5.90
CA ILE A 30 15.12 9.86 -6.33
C ILE A 30 14.35 9.32 -7.53
N ILE A 31 13.01 9.39 -7.50
CA ILE A 31 12.15 8.98 -8.61
C ILE A 31 12.49 9.77 -9.89
N ILE A 32 12.55 11.10 -9.79
CA ILE A 32 12.82 11.99 -10.93
C ILE A 32 14.24 11.77 -11.47
N LYS A 33 15.26 11.70 -10.60
CA LYS A 33 16.65 11.45 -11.01
C LYS A 33 16.83 10.11 -11.73
N ARG A 34 15.98 9.12 -11.46
CA ARG A 34 15.97 7.83 -12.17
C ARG A 34 15.15 7.85 -13.47
N GLY A 35 14.61 8.99 -13.88
CA GLY A 35 13.85 9.12 -15.13
C GLY A 35 12.43 8.54 -15.03
N ALA A 36 11.78 8.75 -13.88
CA ALA A 36 10.39 8.37 -13.65
C ALA A 36 9.55 9.54 -13.15
N ILE A 37 8.22 9.43 -13.34
CA ILE A 37 7.25 10.44 -12.90
C ILE A 37 6.84 10.14 -11.46
N ALA A 38 7.07 11.09 -10.57
CA ALA A 38 6.70 11.00 -9.16
C ALA A 38 5.25 11.44 -8.92
N ASN A 39 4.29 10.73 -9.52
CA ASN A 39 2.87 11.01 -9.35
C ASN A 39 2.29 10.14 -8.21
N PHE A 40 2.30 10.69 -7.00
CA PHE A 40 1.76 10.04 -5.80
C PHE A 40 0.22 10.05 -5.78
N ASN A 41 -0.43 11.03 -6.41
CA ASN A 41 -1.89 11.13 -6.44
C ASN A 41 -2.52 9.93 -7.16
N ASN A 42 -1.85 9.43 -8.20
CA ASN A 42 -2.31 8.25 -8.94
C ASN A 42 -2.19 6.93 -8.16
N LEU A 43 -1.58 6.93 -6.97
CA LEU A 43 -1.48 5.74 -6.13
C LEU A 43 -2.77 5.45 -5.37
N GLU A 44 -3.56 6.48 -5.05
CA GLU A 44 -4.81 6.29 -4.34
C GLU A 44 -5.75 5.36 -5.12
N GLY A 45 -6.38 4.43 -4.40
CA GLY A 45 -7.30 3.44 -4.97
C GLY A 45 -6.63 2.25 -5.63
N GLN A 46 -5.30 2.25 -5.80
CA GLN A 46 -4.61 1.10 -6.38
C GLN A 46 -4.68 -0.11 -5.44
N LYS A 47 -5.00 -1.27 -6.03
CA LYS A 47 -4.97 -2.55 -5.32
C LYS A 47 -3.53 -3.07 -5.25
N VAL A 48 -3.12 -3.45 -4.06
CA VAL A 48 -1.81 -4.05 -3.76
C VAL A 48 -2.02 -5.39 -3.07
N VAL A 49 -1.04 -6.27 -3.17
CA VAL A 49 -1.05 -7.57 -2.50
C VAL A 49 0.16 -7.68 -1.59
N VAL A 50 -0.08 -8.21 -0.39
CA VAL A 50 0.95 -8.51 0.59
C VAL A 50 1.76 -9.70 0.12
N THR A 51 3.06 -9.52 -0.06
CA THR A 51 3.97 -10.60 -0.46
C THR A 51 4.81 -11.13 0.68
N LYS A 52 4.98 -10.33 1.73
CA LYS A 52 5.71 -10.70 2.93
C LYS A 52 5.15 -9.95 4.13
N VAL A 53 4.95 -10.66 5.23
CA VAL A 53 4.66 -10.09 6.55
C VAL A 53 5.88 -10.33 7.45
N SER A 54 6.30 -9.31 8.17
CA SER A 54 7.43 -9.37 9.10
C SER A 54 7.07 -8.60 10.38
N SER A 55 7.37 -9.18 11.53
CA SER A 55 7.25 -8.48 12.81
C SER A 55 8.62 -7.89 13.17
N GLN A 56 8.69 -6.57 13.34
CA GLN A 56 9.92 -5.88 13.73
C GLN A 56 9.62 -4.99 14.94
N ASN A 57 10.26 -5.29 16.07
CA ASN A 57 10.15 -4.52 17.31
C ASN A 57 8.72 -4.25 17.78
N GLY A 58 7.82 -5.23 17.60
CA GLY A 58 6.39 -5.08 17.96
C GLY A 58 5.50 -4.47 16.88
N ASN A 59 6.08 -3.99 15.77
CA ASN A 59 5.32 -3.46 14.63
C ASN A 59 5.24 -4.49 13.50
N THR A 60 4.08 -4.54 12.83
CA THR A 60 3.87 -5.39 11.66
C THR A 60 4.28 -4.64 10.39
N ALA A 61 5.42 -5.02 9.81
CA ALA A 61 5.88 -4.52 8.53
C ALA A 61 5.40 -5.44 7.39
N VAL A 62 4.80 -4.85 6.35
CA VAL A 62 4.33 -5.58 5.17
C VAL A 62 5.09 -5.15 3.92
N THR A 63 5.46 -6.11 3.08
CA THR A 63 5.94 -5.85 1.72
C THR A 63 4.77 -5.99 0.75
N LEU A 64 4.61 -4.98 -0.10
CA LEU A 64 3.48 -4.83 -1.00
C LEU A 64 3.98 -4.78 -2.45
N LYS A 65 3.24 -5.43 -3.35
CA LYS A 65 3.36 -5.25 -4.81
C LYS A 65 2.01 -4.82 -5.37
N ARG A 66 2.00 -4.13 -6.52
CA ARG A 66 0.73 -3.83 -7.19
C ARG A 66 0.07 -5.13 -7.67
N LYS A 67 -1.25 -5.23 -7.47
CA LYS A 67 -2.02 -6.39 -7.91
C LYS A 67 -2.06 -6.50 -9.44
N ASP A 68 -1.97 -5.38 -10.15
CA ASP A 68 -1.97 -5.31 -11.61
C ASP A 68 -0.63 -5.73 -12.26
N GLY A 69 0.36 -6.15 -11.45
CA GLY A 69 1.66 -6.60 -11.93
C GLY A 69 2.60 -5.48 -12.42
N ARG A 70 2.17 -4.22 -12.38
CA ARG A 70 3.03 -3.08 -12.73
C ARG A 70 3.93 -2.70 -11.55
N ASN A 71 5.00 -1.98 -11.85
CA ASN A 71 5.85 -1.37 -10.82
C ASN A 71 5.23 -0.06 -10.28
N PHE A 72 5.67 0.33 -9.10
CA PHE A 72 5.54 1.70 -8.60
C PHE A 72 6.56 2.61 -9.29
N PHE A 73 6.13 3.82 -9.67
CA PHE A 73 6.97 4.87 -10.30
C PHE A 73 7.99 4.33 -11.33
N ARG A 74 7.55 3.44 -12.24
CA ARG A 74 8.34 2.75 -13.27
C ARG A 74 9.22 1.58 -12.82
N PHE A 75 9.96 1.69 -11.71
CA PHE A 75 11.06 0.73 -11.41
C PHE A 75 10.98 0.03 -10.06
N TRP A 76 10.09 0.42 -9.17
CA TRP A 76 10.01 -0.17 -7.83
C TRP A 76 8.96 -1.28 -7.84
N PRO A 77 9.36 -2.58 -7.88
CA PRO A 77 8.39 -3.67 -7.94
C PRO A 77 7.65 -3.85 -6.61
N THR A 78 8.31 -3.50 -5.52
CA THR A 78 7.81 -3.67 -4.15
C THR A 78 8.10 -2.45 -3.31
N ILE A 79 7.27 -2.25 -2.30
CA ILE A 79 7.39 -1.20 -1.27
C ILE A 79 7.06 -1.81 0.10
N THR A 80 7.59 -1.22 1.17
CA THR A 80 7.30 -1.61 2.54
C THR A 80 6.32 -0.64 3.20
N ALA A 81 5.59 -1.10 4.21
CA ALA A 81 4.71 -0.26 5.01
C ALA A 81 4.60 -0.77 6.44
N ASP A 82 4.41 0.15 7.38
CA ASP A 82 3.97 -0.16 8.74
C ASP A 82 2.45 -0.39 8.69
N PHE A 83 2.03 -1.64 8.77
CA PHE A 83 0.66 -2.04 8.49
C PHE A 83 -0.34 -1.35 9.41
N GLU A 84 -0.07 -1.34 10.72
CA GLU A 84 -0.99 -0.79 11.71
C GLU A 84 -1.10 0.73 11.55
N LYS A 85 0.03 1.43 11.45
CA LYS A 85 0.02 2.89 11.32
C LYS A 85 -0.57 3.33 9.98
N ALA A 86 -0.32 2.59 8.90
CA ALA A 86 -0.88 2.89 7.59
C ALA A 86 -2.41 2.71 7.57
N LEU A 87 -2.95 1.71 8.29
CA LEU A 87 -4.40 1.57 8.46
C LEU A 87 -4.99 2.73 9.27
N VAL A 88 -4.38 3.08 10.40
CA VAL A 88 -4.84 4.19 11.28
C VAL A 88 -4.87 5.51 10.51
N ASN A 89 -3.85 5.79 9.70
CA ASN A 89 -3.75 7.01 8.89
C ASN A 89 -4.52 6.94 7.56
N LYS A 90 -5.24 5.85 7.29
CA LYS A 90 -6.00 5.62 6.05
C LYS A 90 -5.12 5.61 4.79
N GLU A 91 -3.83 5.37 4.93
CA GLU A 91 -2.89 5.14 3.82
C GLU A 91 -3.04 3.74 3.23
N LEU A 92 -3.48 2.78 4.05
CA LEU A 92 -3.95 1.47 3.63
C LEU A 92 -5.41 1.28 4.03
N LYS A 93 -6.15 0.54 3.20
CA LYS A 93 -7.54 0.16 3.44
C LYS A 93 -7.67 -1.35 3.21
N VAL A 94 -8.22 -2.05 4.20
CA VAL A 94 -8.65 -3.44 4.04
C VAL A 94 -9.95 -3.49 3.23
N PRO A 95 -10.13 -4.47 2.33
CA PRO A 95 -11.41 -4.67 1.65
C PRO A 95 -12.47 -4.98 2.70
N ASN A 96 -13.57 -4.23 2.68
CA ASN A 96 -14.64 -4.40 3.65
C ASN A 96 -15.53 -5.59 3.23
N THR A 97 -15.26 -6.79 3.73
CA THR A 97 -16.00 -8.04 3.44
C THR A 97 -17.43 -8.08 4.02
N LYS A 98 -18.15 -6.95 4.05
CA LYS A 98 -19.56 -6.89 4.48
C LYS A 98 -20.48 -6.11 3.54
N ARG A 99 -20.08 -5.79 2.30
CA ARG A 99 -20.95 -5.07 1.35
C ARG A 99 -21.18 -5.73 -0.01
N GLU A 100 -20.69 -6.95 -0.24
CA GLU A 100 -20.87 -7.66 -1.53
C GLU A 100 -21.73 -8.94 -1.45
N VAL A 101 -22.40 -9.23 -0.32
CA VAL A 101 -23.30 -10.41 -0.20
C VAL A 101 -24.79 -10.03 -0.15
N SER A 102 -25.21 -8.98 -0.87
CA SER A 102 -26.63 -8.56 -0.87
C SER A 102 -27.16 -8.18 -2.25
N ILE A 103 -26.65 -8.79 -3.30
CA ILE A 103 -27.32 -8.78 -4.60
C ILE A 103 -27.37 -10.23 -5.06
N ASP A 104 -28.41 -10.91 -4.63
CA ASP A 104 -29.07 -12.09 -5.24
C ASP A 104 -29.88 -12.80 -4.15
N GLN A 105 -31.01 -12.17 -3.78
CA GLN A 105 -32.22 -12.87 -3.37
C GLN A 105 -33.41 -12.17 -4.03
#